data_AF-A0A5N4C4Q4-F1
#
_entry.id   AF-A0A5N4C4Q4-F1
#
_cell.length_a   1.000
_cell.length_b   1.000
_cell.length_c   1.000
_cell.angle_alpha   90.00
_cell.angle_beta   90.00
_cell.angle_gamma   90.00
#
_symmetry.space_group_name_H-M   'P 1'
#
loop_
_entity.id
_entity.type
_entity.pdbx_description
1 polymer ?
#
loop_
_entity_poly.entity_id
_entity_poly.type
_entity_poly.pdbx_seq_one_letter_code
_entity_poly.pdbx_strand_id
1 'polypeptide(L)'
;MIALLLKLELTLITHIHFPADLDLEMASKEEQEGRDGSENNQSQIDSGAKVKEKMNSVDGLDDLTLSPETASEDCESLYPNYKNTLRLIERLGLECKDYVTLLKIQNAVHSLRRLIECKESDCELLREKVKKMENKVNKLQKELLETRHMNSQLERQNVVWERELCSMRLCELQSENMLLRQQLEVAQNEAKSKKTINIPAVSAYDKAWQNILMLEEGNKELINDCKCVKDRMYQYETDRAEMQACVRRLQQELTDTRKKVFMLEASLEVTTARHQTNVENKTQDLERKLHQIADQNADLIAKLVSTTSALLHLSAETQLLLKELLCMKGIQKKCETLEEEKKKLEEEVVNLKRHLEVNTVERSPVEQYKRETEERARRDVAEKWKELSQVVQYNRETEARARQDVAGILKEISQFVQTQAAYEENLLRAYKNASISQMKHKIKYLESVLLFS
;
A
#
# COMPACT_ATOMS: atom_id res chain seq x y z
N MET A 1 6.88 31.07 -6.85
CA MET A 1 6.49 32.35 -7.49
C MET A 1 6.23 33.45 -6.44
N ILE A 2 5.42 33.21 -5.41
CA ILE A 2 5.14 34.19 -4.32
C ILE A 2 6.41 34.66 -3.59
N ALA A 3 7.36 33.75 -3.33
CA ALA A 3 8.63 34.09 -2.67
C ALA A 3 9.58 34.98 -3.51
N LEU A 4 9.43 35.01 -4.83
CA LEU A 4 10.21 35.90 -5.71
C LEU A 4 9.60 37.31 -5.79
N LEU A 5 8.27 37.41 -5.68
CA LEU A 5 7.55 38.69 -5.65
C LEU A 5 7.85 39.47 -4.36
N LEU A 6 7.85 38.80 -3.21
CA LEU A 6 8.19 39.43 -1.93
C LEU A 6 9.65 39.92 -1.85
N LYS A 7 10.55 39.28 -2.60
CA LYS A 7 11.97 39.69 -2.66
C LYS A 7 12.19 40.94 -3.53
N LEU A 8 11.35 41.16 -4.54
CA LEU A 8 11.38 42.35 -5.40
C LEU A 8 10.79 43.58 -4.69
N GLU A 9 9.71 43.42 -3.93
CA GLU A 9 9.10 44.52 -3.15
C GLU A 9 10.01 45.06 -2.05
N LEU A 10 10.72 44.18 -1.33
CA LEU A 10 11.65 44.58 -0.27
C LEU A 10 12.91 45.29 -0.78
N THR A 11 13.25 45.13 -2.06
CA THR A 11 14.42 45.79 -2.67
C THR A 11 14.08 47.18 -3.24
N LEU A 12 12.79 47.44 -3.51
CA LEU A 12 12.30 48.73 -4.03
C LEU A 12 12.08 49.78 -2.92
N ILE A 13 11.87 49.35 -1.68
CA ILE A 13 11.59 50.26 -0.54
C ILE A 13 12.88 50.86 0.05
N THR A 14 14.05 50.25 -0.15
CA THR A 14 15.32 50.70 0.47
C THR A 14 16.10 51.74 -0.32
N HIS A 15 15.64 52.17 -1.51
CA HIS A 15 16.42 53.03 -2.40
C HIS A 15 15.85 54.40 -2.76
N ILE A 16 14.91 54.96 -1.98
CA ILE A 16 14.47 56.36 -2.18
C ILE A 16 15.16 57.29 -1.18
N HIS A 17 16.26 57.85 -1.64
CA HIS A 17 17.00 58.97 -1.05
C HIS A 17 16.19 60.27 -1.20
N PHE A 18 15.98 61.00 -0.10
CA PHE A 18 15.52 62.41 -0.12
C PHE A 18 16.74 63.36 -0.19
N PRO A 19 16.66 64.48 -0.93
CA PRO A 19 17.58 65.60 -0.74
C PRO A 19 16.90 66.82 -0.08
N ALA A 20 17.64 67.37 0.88
CA ALA A 20 17.91 68.78 1.18
C ALA A 20 16.79 69.79 1.49
N ASP A 21 16.89 70.33 2.71
CA ASP A 21 16.89 71.74 3.13
C ASP A 21 15.83 72.71 2.57
N LEU A 22 15.09 73.33 3.51
CA LEU A 22 15.04 74.80 3.62
C LEU A 22 14.59 75.19 5.05
N ASP A 23 15.48 75.84 5.78
CA ASP A 23 15.21 76.58 7.01
C ASP A 23 14.26 77.76 6.74
N LEU A 24 13.35 78.07 7.67
CA LEU A 24 13.19 79.43 8.16
C LEU A 24 12.44 79.48 9.51
N GLU A 25 13.23 79.94 10.48
CA GLU A 25 12.98 80.45 11.83
C GLU A 25 11.71 81.31 12.02
N MET A 26 11.09 81.26 13.20
CA MET A 26 10.73 82.45 14.00
C MET A 26 10.16 82.10 15.40
N ALA A 27 11.00 82.37 16.40
CA ALA A 27 10.74 83.01 17.70
C ALA A 27 9.45 82.68 18.49
N SER A 28 9.64 81.91 19.56
CA SER A 28 8.82 81.89 20.76
C SER A 28 9.12 83.10 21.65
N LYS A 29 8.10 83.79 22.17
CA LYS A 29 8.18 84.50 23.44
C LYS A 29 6.88 84.35 24.22
N GLU A 30 7.00 83.56 25.28
CA GLU A 30 6.17 83.56 26.47
C GLU A 30 6.21 84.95 27.11
N GLU A 31 5.10 85.42 27.67
CA GLU A 31 4.94 85.58 29.13
C GLU A 31 3.57 86.17 29.47
N GLN A 32 3.10 85.74 30.62
CA GLN A 32 1.76 85.89 31.13
C GLN A 32 1.78 86.77 32.39
N GLU A 33 0.76 87.62 32.49
CA GLU A 33 0.17 88.21 33.71
C GLU A 33 0.96 89.17 34.60
N GLY A 34 0.44 90.41 34.67
CA GLY A 34 0.77 91.40 35.68
C GLY A 34 -0.31 92.49 35.80
N ARG A 35 -1.32 92.20 36.64
CA ARG A 35 -2.19 93.08 37.47
C ARG A 35 -2.40 94.58 37.12
N ASP A 36 -3.70 94.90 37.07
CA ASP A 36 -4.42 95.98 37.78
C ASP A 36 -4.39 97.42 37.24
N GLY A 37 -5.58 98.07 37.30
CA GLY A 37 -5.71 99.53 37.29
C GLY A 37 -6.39 100.21 36.09
N SER A 38 -7.68 100.47 36.24
CA SER A 38 -8.34 101.78 36.01
C SER A 38 -8.58 102.33 34.58
N GLU A 39 -9.87 102.50 34.30
CA GLU A 39 -10.54 103.63 33.60
C GLU A 39 -10.09 104.01 32.17
N ASN A 40 -11.03 103.93 31.21
CA ASN A 40 -11.79 105.09 30.71
C ASN A 40 -12.34 104.82 29.27
N ASN A 41 -13.66 104.96 29.13
CA ASN A 41 -14.48 105.41 27.99
C ASN A 41 -14.13 105.11 26.50
N GLN A 42 -15.18 104.66 25.81
CA GLN A 42 -15.67 105.12 24.48
C GLN A 42 -15.36 104.31 23.19
N SER A 43 -16.37 103.51 22.82
CA SER A 43 -17.03 103.39 21.49
C SER A 43 -16.44 102.64 20.27
N GLN A 44 -17.40 102.11 19.49
CA GLN A 44 -17.42 101.64 18.09
C GLN A 44 -16.87 100.23 17.81
N ILE A 45 -17.70 99.23 17.44
CA ILE A 45 -18.39 99.00 16.13
C ILE A 45 -17.35 98.98 14.99
N ASP A 46 -17.09 97.92 14.21
CA ASP A 46 -17.98 96.90 13.63
C ASP A 46 -17.21 95.70 13.04
N SER A 47 -17.96 94.60 12.85
CA SER A 47 -17.93 93.65 11.73
C SER A 47 -16.71 92.75 11.43
N GLY A 48 -16.98 91.46 11.24
CA GLY A 48 -16.06 90.57 10.50
C GLY A 48 -16.19 89.07 10.83
N ALA A 49 -17.30 88.46 10.44
CA ALA A 49 -17.51 87.01 10.54
C ALA A 49 -16.49 86.19 9.74
N LYS A 50 -15.92 85.13 10.34
CA LYS A 50 -15.37 83.97 9.59
C LYS A 50 -15.21 82.72 10.49
N VAL A 51 -16.30 82.02 10.78
CA VAL A 51 -16.21 80.64 11.29
C VAL A 51 -16.12 79.71 10.09
N LYS A 52 -14.98 79.03 9.96
CA LYS A 52 -14.71 77.97 8.98
C LYS A 52 -15.52 76.73 9.36
N GLU A 53 -16.58 76.47 8.62
CA GLU A 53 -17.27 75.18 8.60
C GLU A 53 -16.43 74.21 7.75
N LYS A 54 -15.74 73.27 8.40
CA LYS A 54 -15.12 72.12 7.74
C LYS A 54 -16.20 71.04 7.60
N MET A 55 -16.65 70.82 6.37
CA MET A 55 -17.37 69.61 5.97
C MET A 55 -16.46 68.39 6.18
N ASN A 56 -16.82 67.54 7.13
CA ASN A 56 -16.35 66.17 7.20
C ASN A 56 -17.36 65.30 6.45
N SER A 57 -17.15 65.09 5.16
CA SER A 57 -17.76 63.96 4.45
C SER A 57 -16.76 62.81 4.45
N VAL A 58 -16.95 61.87 5.37
CA VAL A 58 -16.39 60.52 5.27
C VAL A 58 -17.33 59.73 4.37
N ASP A 59 -17.13 59.82 3.05
CA ASP A 59 -17.62 58.80 2.13
C ASP A 59 -16.58 57.68 2.12
N GLY A 60 -16.79 56.73 3.02
CA GLY A 60 -16.09 55.46 2.99
C GLY A 60 -17.14 54.38 3.06
N LEU A 61 -17.45 53.76 1.91
CA LEU A 61 -17.80 52.34 1.74
C LEU A 61 -18.47 52.13 0.37
N ASP A 62 -17.68 52.23 -0.70
CA ASP A 62 -17.99 51.66 -2.02
C ASP A 62 -17.57 50.18 -2.13
N ASP A 63 -17.29 49.50 -1.01
CA ASP A 63 -16.58 48.21 -1.02
C ASP A 63 -17.47 46.96 -0.89
N LEU A 64 -18.74 47.04 -1.30
CA LEU A 64 -19.61 45.85 -1.35
C LEU A 64 -20.21 45.65 -2.75
N THR A 65 -19.35 45.75 -3.76
CA THR A 65 -19.54 44.98 -5.01
C THR A 65 -18.67 43.73 -4.96
N LEU A 66 -19.02 42.80 -4.06
CA LEU A 66 -18.55 41.43 -4.21
C LEU A 66 -19.64 40.63 -4.93
N SER A 67 -19.42 40.45 -6.24
CA SER A 67 -20.05 39.42 -7.07
C SER A 67 -19.98 38.07 -6.36
N PRO A 68 -21.04 37.24 -6.39
CA PRO A 68 -20.97 35.88 -5.90
C PRO A 68 -20.30 35.01 -6.97
N GLU A 69 -19.00 35.20 -7.17
CA GLU A 69 -18.16 34.20 -7.82
C GLU A 69 -17.31 33.53 -6.74
N THR A 70 -17.99 32.73 -5.93
CA THR A 70 -17.36 31.55 -5.34
C THR A 70 -18.14 30.37 -5.87
N ALA A 71 -17.81 29.98 -7.11
CA ALA A 71 -17.98 28.60 -7.52
C ALA A 71 -17.17 27.78 -6.52
N SER A 72 -17.88 27.25 -5.51
CA SER A 72 -17.36 26.21 -4.64
C SER A 72 -17.30 24.93 -5.46
N GLU A 73 -16.28 24.84 -6.32
CA GLU A 73 -15.91 23.62 -7.04
C GLU A 73 -14.98 22.72 -6.20
N ASP A 74 -14.74 23.06 -4.92
CA ASP A 74 -13.85 22.27 -4.05
C ASP A 74 -14.59 21.31 -3.10
N CYS A 75 -15.76 20.80 -3.52
CA CYS A 75 -16.46 19.74 -2.78
C CYS A 75 -16.22 18.32 -3.33
N GLU A 76 -15.19 18.09 -4.16
CA GLU A 76 -14.92 16.74 -4.67
C GLU A 76 -14.10 15.85 -3.73
N SER A 77 -13.47 16.36 -2.67
CA SER A 77 -12.45 15.58 -1.93
C SER A 77 -12.86 14.97 -0.58
N LEU A 78 -14.10 15.13 -0.13
CA LEU A 78 -14.55 14.62 1.20
C LEU A 78 -15.52 13.43 1.14
N TYR A 79 -15.72 12.84 -0.03
CA TYR A 79 -16.54 11.63 -0.17
C TYR A 79 -15.64 10.39 -0.29
N PRO A 80 -15.90 9.31 0.46
CA PRO A 80 -15.27 8.02 0.17
C PRO A 80 -15.47 7.73 -1.31
N ASN A 81 -14.41 7.42 -2.06
CA ASN A 81 -14.54 7.28 -3.50
C ASN A 81 -15.24 5.95 -3.84
N TYR A 82 -16.57 5.89 -3.64
CA TYR A 82 -17.39 4.70 -3.86
C TYR A 82 -17.27 4.20 -5.30
N LYS A 83 -16.97 5.09 -6.25
CA LYS A 83 -16.69 4.76 -7.66
C LYS A 83 -15.38 3.99 -7.82
N ASN A 84 -14.32 4.38 -7.11
CA ASN A 84 -13.07 3.65 -7.06
C ASN A 84 -13.22 2.32 -6.31
N THR A 85 -13.95 2.31 -5.19
CA THR A 85 -14.26 1.08 -4.43
C THR A 85 -15.06 0.09 -5.28
N LEU A 86 -16.06 0.56 -6.03
CA LEU A 86 -16.86 -0.27 -6.95
C LEU A 86 -15.97 -0.88 -8.05
N ARG A 87 -15.09 -0.09 -8.68
CA ARG A 87 -14.13 -0.57 -9.69
C ARG A 87 -13.18 -1.63 -9.13
N LEU A 88 -12.71 -1.47 -7.89
CA LEU A 88 -11.82 -2.43 -7.23
C LEU A 88 -12.55 -3.77 -6.98
N ILE A 89 -13.78 -3.71 -6.50
CA ILE A 89 -14.60 -4.90 -6.22
C ILE A 89 -15.03 -5.60 -7.51
N GLU A 90 -15.36 -4.87 -8.57
CA GLU A 90 -15.64 -5.42 -9.91
C GLU A 90 -14.42 -6.17 -10.47
N ARG A 91 -13.20 -5.63 -10.29
CA ARG A 91 -11.96 -6.33 -10.67
C ARG A 91 -11.75 -7.61 -9.85
N LEU A 92 -11.92 -7.56 -8.53
CA LEU A 92 -11.80 -8.74 -7.65
C LEU A 92 -12.83 -9.83 -7.98
N GLY A 93 -14.01 -9.44 -8.48
CA GLY A 93 -15.03 -10.37 -8.96
C GLY A 93 -14.62 -11.14 -10.21
N LEU A 94 -13.84 -10.53 -11.11
CA LEU A 94 -13.33 -11.19 -12.32
C LEU A 94 -12.19 -12.18 -12.02
N GLU A 95 -11.45 -11.98 -10.93
CA GLU A 95 -10.32 -12.81 -10.52
C GLU A 95 -10.74 -14.01 -9.64
N CYS A 96 -11.97 -14.01 -9.11
CA CYS A 96 -12.49 -15.08 -8.24
C CYS A 96 -12.97 -16.31 -9.02
N LYS A 97 -12.42 -17.48 -8.67
CA LYS A 97 -12.82 -18.80 -9.22
C LYS A 97 -13.82 -19.57 -8.36
N ASP A 98 -13.95 -19.20 -7.08
CA ASP A 98 -14.89 -19.83 -6.15
C ASP A 98 -16.28 -19.19 -6.25
N TYR A 99 -17.30 -20.02 -6.51
CA TYR A 99 -18.69 -19.60 -6.69
C TYR A 99 -19.26 -18.89 -5.45
N VAL A 100 -18.93 -19.37 -4.25
CA VAL A 100 -19.43 -18.79 -3.00
C VAL A 100 -18.86 -17.39 -2.79
N THR A 101 -17.56 -17.23 -3.06
CA THR A 101 -16.88 -15.93 -2.97
C THR A 101 -17.37 -14.97 -4.07
N LEU A 102 -17.58 -15.45 -5.29
CA LEU A 102 -18.16 -14.66 -6.38
C LEU A 102 -19.54 -14.12 -6.02
N LEU A 103 -20.41 -14.95 -5.43
CA LEU A 103 -21.75 -14.52 -5.02
C LEU A 103 -21.71 -13.46 -3.92
N LYS A 104 -20.77 -13.56 -2.97
CA LYS A 104 -20.55 -12.53 -1.95
C LYS A 104 -20.07 -11.21 -2.56
N ILE A 105 -19.18 -11.28 -3.54
CA ILE A 105 -18.69 -10.11 -4.27
C ILE A 105 -19.83 -9.47 -5.06
N GLN A 106 -20.64 -10.25 -5.78
CA GLN A 106 -21.80 -9.74 -6.52
C GLN A 106 -22.82 -9.03 -5.61
N ASN A 107 -23.13 -9.62 -4.45
CA ASN A 107 -24.01 -9.00 -3.46
C ASN A 107 -23.43 -7.68 -2.91
N ALA A 108 -22.11 -7.62 -2.69
CA ALA A 108 -21.43 -6.39 -2.28
C ALA A 108 -21.47 -5.32 -3.37
N VAL A 109 -21.23 -5.68 -4.65
CA VAL A 109 -21.35 -4.78 -5.81
C VAL A 109 -22.76 -4.22 -5.91
N HIS A 110 -23.78 -5.07 -5.83
CA HIS A 110 -25.18 -4.62 -5.87
C HIS A 110 -25.54 -3.70 -4.70
N SER A 111 -25.06 -3.98 -3.49
CA SER A 111 -25.32 -3.14 -2.32
C SER A 111 -24.65 -1.77 -2.46
N LEU A 112 -23.41 -1.71 -2.96
CA LEU A 112 -22.71 -0.45 -3.21
C LEU A 112 -23.33 0.35 -4.35
N ARG A 113 -23.80 -0.32 -5.42
CA ARG A 113 -24.50 0.34 -6.53
C ARG A 113 -25.76 1.04 -6.06
N ARG A 114 -26.60 0.36 -5.26
CA ARG A 114 -27.79 0.96 -4.64
C ARG A 114 -27.43 2.13 -3.74
N LEU A 115 -26.36 2.03 -2.96
CA LEU A 115 -25.92 3.11 -2.09
C LEU A 115 -25.50 4.36 -2.90
N ILE A 116 -24.76 4.18 -3.98
CA ILE A 116 -24.35 5.27 -4.88
C ILE A 116 -25.59 5.93 -5.48
N GLU A 117 -26.52 5.15 -6.04
CA GLU A 117 -27.78 5.66 -6.63
C GLU A 117 -28.61 6.46 -5.60
N CYS A 118 -28.76 5.96 -4.38
CA CYS A 118 -29.46 6.68 -3.32
C CYS A 118 -28.77 8.02 -2.98
N LYS A 119 -27.43 8.03 -2.95
CA LYS A 119 -26.65 9.23 -2.62
C LYS A 119 -26.64 10.25 -3.75
N GLU A 120 -26.63 9.80 -4.99
CA GLU A 120 -26.78 10.66 -6.17
C GLU A 120 -28.15 11.36 -6.15
N SER A 121 -29.23 10.63 -5.83
CA SER A 121 -30.57 11.21 -5.69
C SER A 121 -30.66 12.24 -4.55
N ASP A 122 -30.07 11.95 -3.38
CA ASP A 122 -29.98 12.92 -2.27
C ASP A 122 -29.23 14.20 -2.69
N CYS A 123 -28.13 14.05 -3.42
CA CYS A 123 -27.32 15.15 -3.93
C CYS A 123 -28.07 16.00 -4.97
N GLU A 124 -28.83 15.38 -5.87
CA GLU A 124 -29.71 16.10 -6.81
C GLU A 124 -30.76 16.94 -6.08
N LEU A 125 -31.44 16.36 -5.09
CA LEU A 125 -32.45 17.07 -4.29
C LEU A 125 -31.83 18.25 -3.52
N LEU A 126 -30.64 18.07 -2.94
CA LEU A 126 -29.91 19.15 -2.27
C LEU A 126 -29.52 20.25 -3.26
N ARG A 127 -29.03 19.90 -4.45
CA ARG A 127 -28.67 20.84 -5.51
C ARG A 127 -29.87 21.68 -5.96
N GLU A 128 -31.04 21.07 -6.11
CA GLU A 128 -32.28 21.80 -6.42
C GLU A 128 -32.69 22.76 -5.29
N LYS A 129 -32.58 22.34 -4.03
CA LYS A 129 -32.86 23.20 -2.87
C LYS A 129 -31.91 24.38 -2.79
N VAL A 130 -30.60 24.17 -2.99
CA VAL A 130 -29.59 25.21 -3.03
C VAL A 130 -29.90 26.21 -4.14
N LYS A 131 -30.14 25.74 -5.37
CA LYS A 131 -30.52 26.61 -6.50
C LYS A 131 -31.78 27.42 -6.22
N LYS A 132 -32.77 26.82 -5.55
CA LYS A 132 -34.00 27.52 -5.13
C LYS A 132 -33.72 28.59 -4.07
N MET A 133 -32.82 28.33 -3.13
CA MET A 133 -32.41 29.29 -2.10
C MET A 133 -31.59 30.44 -2.70
N GLU A 134 -30.64 30.15 -3.59
CA GLU A 134 -29.86 31.17 -4.33
C GLU A 134 -30.78 32.13 -5.10
N ASN A 135 -31.76 31.61 -5.83
CA ASN A 135 -32.73 32.45 -6.54
C ASN A 135 -33.52 33.36 -5.60
N LYS A 136 -33.87 32.88 -4.40
CA LYS A 136 -34.55 33.72 -3.39
C LYS A 136 -33.63 34.79 -2.82
N VAL A 137 -32.38 34.44 -2.52
CA VAL A 137 -31.38 35.40 -2.02
C VAL A 137 -31.14 36.49 -3.05
N ASN A 138 -30.94 36.14 -4.32
CA ASN A 138 -30.74 37.10 -5.41
C ASN A 138 -31.94 38.04 -5.56
N LYS A 139 -33.17 37.51 -5.46
CA LYS A 139 -34.38 38.33 -5.50
C LYS A 139 -34.45 39.31 -4.33
N LEU A 140 -34.22 38.83 -3.10
CA LEU A 140 -34.23 39.68 -1.90
C LEU A 140 -33.12 40.73 -1.91
N GLN A 141 -31.94 40.39 -2.41
CA GLN A 141 -30.84 41.34 -2.58
C GLN A 141 -31.19 42.44 -3.58
N LYS A 142 -31.85 42.09 -4.69
CA LYS A 142 -32.33 43.08 -5.67
C LYS A 142 -33.37 44.02 -5.05
N GLU A 143 -34.37 43.47 -4.36
CA GLU A 143 -35.40 44.26 -3.66
C GLU A 143 -34.79 45.17 -2.57
N LEU A 144 -33.78 44.69 -1.86
CA LEU A 144 -33.05 45.48 -0.85
C LEU A 144 -32.27 46.65 -1.47
N LEU A 145 -31.61 46.42 -2.61
CA LEU A 145 -30.89 47.46 -3.34
C LEU A 145 -31.84 48.54 -3.87
N GLU A 146 -32.97 48.13 -4.46
CA GLU A 146 -34.02 49.05 -4.92
C GLU A 146 -34.58 49.88 -3.76
N THR A 147 -34.88 49.24 -2.62
CA THR A 147 -35.37 49.93 -1.41
C THR A 147 -34.36 50.93 -0.86
N ARG A 148 -33.08 50.56 -0.80
CA ARG A 148 -32.00 51.45 -0.34
C ARG A 148 -31.88 52.67 -1.24
N HIS A 149 -31.93 52.47 -2.56
CA HIS A 149 -31.87 53.56 -3.54
C HIS A 149 -33.05 54.53 -3.35
N MET A 150 -34.27 54.02 -3.23
CA MET A 150 -35.46 54.83 -3.00
C MET A 150 -35.38 55.61 -1.68
N ASN A 151 -34.87 54.99 -0.60
CA ASN A 151 -34.71 55.66 0.69
C ASN A 151 -33.71 56.81 0.61
N SER A 152 -32.54 56.60 0.00
CA SER A 152 -31.55 57.65 -0.21
C SER A 152 -32.09 58.78 -1.11
N GLN A 153 -32.91 58.45 -2.10
CA GLN A 153 -33.56 59.46 -2.93
C GLN A 153 -34.56 60.31 -2.12
N LEU A 154 -35.35 59.68 -1.25
CA LEU A 154 -36.30 60.37 -0.38
C LEU A 154 -35.60 61.26 0.65
N GLU A 155 -34.51 60.80 1.26
CA GLU A 155 -33.67 61.61 2.16
C GLU A 155 -33.15 62.86 1.47
N ARG A 156 -32.66 62.73 0.22
CA ARG A 156 -32.23 63.89 -0.56
C ARG A 156 -33.37 64.88 -0.80
N GLN A 157 -34.58 64.40 -1.11
CA GLN A 157 -35.74 65.26 -1.27
C GLN A 157 -36.11 65.97 0.03
N ASN A 158 -36.12 65.26 1.17
CA ASN A 158 -36.43 65.86 2.47
C ASN A 158 -35.49 67.02 2.81
N VAL A 159 -34.18 66.85 2.59
CA VAL A 159 -33.20 67.93 2.82
C VAL A 159 -33.45 69.14 1.91
N VAL A 160 -33.87 68.91 0.65
CA VAL A 160 -34.24 70.00 -0.27
C VAL A 160 -35.48 70.75 0.24
N TRP A 161 -36.53 70.02 0.63
CA TRP A 161 -37.75 70.62 1.20
C TRP A 161 -37.47 71.41 2.48
N GLU A 162 -36.65 70.89 3.38
CA GLU A 162 -36.25 71.59 4.60
C GLU A 162 -35.49 72.88 4.29
N ARG A 163 -34.58 72.85 3.31
CA ARG A 163 -33.84 74.03 2.86
C ARG A 163 -34.77 75.09 2.26
N GLU A 164 -35.70 74.69 1.39
CA GLU A 164 -36.67 75.59 0.77
C GLU A 164 -37.59 76.23 1.82
N LEU A 165 -38.11 75.43 2.75
CA LEU A 165 -38.93 75.92 3.87
C LEU A 165 -38.17 76.95 4.73
N CYS A 166 -36.93 76.64 5.10
CA CYS A 166 -36.07 77.58 5.83
C CYS A 166 -35.82 78.88 5.05
N SER A 167 -35.62 78.76 3.73
CA SER A 167 -35.41 79.92 2.86
C SER A 167 -36.64 80.84 2.83
N MET A 168 -37.85 80.27 2.65
CA MET A 168 -39.08 81.07 2.66
C MET A 168 -39.28 81.78 4.00
N ARG A 169 -39.07 81.07 5.10
CA ARG A 169 -39.22 81.64 6.44
C ARG A 169 -38.24 82.79 6.70
N LEU A 170 -37.02 82.70 6.18
CA LEU A 170 -36.04 83.77 6.28
C LEU A 170 -36.47 85.02 5.50
N CYS A 171 -36.99 84.86 4.29
CA CYS A 171 -37.51 85.97 3.49
C CYS A 171 -38.70 86.67 4.16
N GLU A 172 -39.63 85.91 4.74
CA GLU A 172 -40.75 86.45 5.52
C GLU A 172 -40.24 87.32 6.68
N LEU A 173 -39.37 86.76 7.53
CA LEU A 173 -38.81 87.46 8.69
C LEU A 173 -38.01 88.70 8.29
N GLN A 174 -37.29 88.67 7.17
CA GLN A 174 -36.58 89.84 6.65
C GLN A 174 -37.55 90.95 6.23
N SER A 175 -38.65 90.62 5.56
CA SER A 175 -39.66 91.61 5.15
C SER A 175 -40.38 92.25 6.35
N GLU A 176 -40.71 91.45 7.36
CA GLU A 176 -41.34 91.90 8.60
C GLU A 176 -40.40 92.83 9.38
N ASN A 177 -39.11 92.46 9.49
CA ASN A 177 -38.10 93.31 10.11
C ASN A 177 -37.88 94.64 9.37
N MET A 178 -37.94 94.64 8.03
CA MET A 178 -37.85 95.88 7.24
C MET A 178 -39.03 96.81 7.54
N LEU A 179 -40.23 96.25 7.63
CA LEU A 179 -41.44 97.03 7.90
C LEU A 179 -41.48 97.58 9.33
N LEU A 180 -41.07 96.79 10.32
CA LEU A 180 -40.94 97.25 11.72
C LEU A 180 -39.91 98.38 11.86
N ARG A 181 -38.78 98.30 11.13
CA ARG A 181 -37.78 99.37 11.11
C ARG A 181 -38.33 100.67 10.51
N GLN A 182 -39.09 100.59 9.42
CA GLN A 182 -39.75 101.75 8.84
C GLN A 182 -40.76 102.38 9.80
N GLN A 183 -41.58 101.56 10.48
CA GLN A 183 -42.53 102.06 11.48
C GLN A 183 -41.84 102.76 12.64
N LEU A 184 -40.74 102.20 13.14
CA LEU A 184 -39.95 102.81 14.21
C LEU A 184 -39.37 104.16 13.79
N GLU A 185 -38.87 104.26 12.55
CA GLU A 185 -38.29 105.50 12.02
C GLU A 185 -39.35 106.59 11.82
N VAL A 186 -40.53 106.23 11.32
CA VAL A 186 -41.68 107.15 11.25
C VAL A 186 -42.08 107.63 12.64
N ALA A 187 -42.24 106.73 13.61
CA ALA A 187 -42.60 107.09 14.99
C ALA A 187 -41.56 108.03 15.64
N GLN A 188 -40.26 107.79 15.40
CA GLN A 188 -39.18 108.65 15.89
C GLN A 188 -39.17 110.03 15.22
N ASN A 189 -39.47 110.11 13.92
CA ASN A 189 -39.54 111.38 13.19
C ASN A 189 -40.78 112.20 13.58
N GLU A 190 -41.91 111.53 13.80
CA GLU A 190 -43.12 112.17 14.33
C GLU A 190 -42.91 112.69 15.75
N ALA A 191 -42.28 111.92 16.64
CA ALA A 191 -41.96 112.34 18.00
C ALA A 191 -40.97 113.52 18.05
N LYS A 192 -40.06 113.63 17.07
CA LYS A 192 -39.14 114.77 16.93
C LYS A 192 -39.80 116.04 16.38
N SER A 193 -40.88 115.91 15.59
CA SER A 193 -41.57 117.06 14.96
C SER A 193 -42.69 117.68 15.80
N LYS A 194 -43.16 117.02 16.87
CA LYS A 194 -44.26 117.49 17.73
C LYS A 194 -43.76 118.05 19.06
N LYS A 195 -43.19 119.25 19.01
CA LYS A 195 -42.97 120.12 20.19
C LYS A 195 -43.60 121.49 19.95
N THR A 196 -44.94 121.58 19.90
CA THR A 196 -45.73 122.80 20.12
C THR A 196 -47.18 122.41 20.42
N ILE A 197 -47.71 122.91 21.55
CA ILE A 197 -49.06 122.70 22.07
C ILE A 197 -50.02 123.71 21.40
N ASN A 198 -51.24 123.27 21.05
CA ASN A 198 -52.54 123.73 21.60
C ASN A 198 -53.69 123.43 20.62
N ILE A 199 -54.94 123.38 21.12
CA ILE A 199 -56.27 123.67 20.50
C ILE A 199 -57.38 122.80 21.15
N PRO A 200 -58.63 123.33 21.28
CA PRO A 200 -59.41 123.30 22.54
C PRO A 200 -60.77 122.60 22.47
N ALA A 201 -61.51 122.70 23.59
CA ALA A 201 -62.98 122.70 23.72
C ALA A 201 -63.74 121.35 23.78
N VAL A 202 -63.97 120.89 25.02
CA VAL A 202 -65.19 120.35 25.68
C VAL A 202 -66.11 119.30 24.98
N SER A 203 -66.22 119.20 23.65
CA SER A 203 -66.88 118.05 22.97
C SER A 203 -65.92 116.90 22.62
N ALA A 204 -64.61 117.19 22.65
CA ALA A 204 -63.56 116.22 22.46
C ALA A 204 -63.36 115.30 23.69
N TYR A 205 -63.78 115.74 24.88
CA TYR A 205 -63.56 114.98 26.12
C TYR A 205 -64.35 113.67 26.14
N ASP A 206 -65.63 113.64 25.75
CA ASP A 206 -66.42 112.40 25.79
C ASP A 206 -65.91 111.35 24.79
N LYS A 207 -65.57 111.75 23.56
CA LYS A 207 -64.93 110.86 22.58
C LYS A 207 -63.53 110.43 23.02
N ALA A 208 -62.76 111.32 23.65
CA ALA A 208 -61.46 110.98 24.21
C ALA A 208 -61.60 109.97 25.36
N TRP A 209 -62.60 110.12 26.24
CA TRP A 209 -62.86 109.20 27.34
C TRP A 209 -63.31 107.82 26.85
N GLN A 210 -64.19 107.73 25.85
CA GLN A 210 -64.53 106.44 25.22
C GLN A 210 -63.32 105.78 24.57
N ASN A 211 -62.47 106.55 23.88
CA ASN A 211 -61.24 106.03 23.31
C ASN A 211 -60.25 105.58 24.39
N ILE A 212 -60.12 106.32 25.50
CA ILE A 212 -59.27 105.94 26.65
C ILE A 212 -59.75 104.62 27.25
N LEU A 213 -61.06 104.44 27.46
CA LEU A 213 -61.62 103.20 28.01
C LEU A 213 -61.38 101.98 27.09
N MET A 214 -61.61 102.14 25.78
CA MET A 214 -61.32 101.10 24.78
C MET A 214 -59.82 100.75 24.73
N LEU A 215 -58.95 101.77 24.85
CA LEU A 215 -57.49 101.56 24.91
C LEU A 215 -57.07 100.87 26.21
N GLU A 216 -57.71 101.17 27.33
CA GLU A 216 -57.47 100.50 28.62
C GLU A 216 -57.87 99.02 28.58
N GLU A 217 -58.99 98.69 27.94
CA GLU A 217 -59.42 97.31 27.72
C GLU A 217 -58.47 96.57 26.76
N GLY A 218 -58.10 97.18 25.64
CA GLY A 218 -57.12 96.61 24.72
C GLY A 218 -55.74 96.39 25.36
N ASN A 219 -55.30 97.30 26.22
CA ASN A 219 -54.06 97.12 26.99
C ASN A 219 -54.15 95.95 27.99
N LYS A 220 -55.31 95.77 28.65
CA LYS A 220 -55.51 94.60 29.55
C LYS A 220 -55.45 93.28 28.79
N GLU A 221 -56.08 93.22 27.62
CA GLU A 221 -56.04 92.04 26.75
C GLU A 221 -54.61 91.75 26.26
N LEU A 222 -53.91 92.79 25.79
CA LEU A 222 -52.52 92.68 25.35
C LEU A 222 -51.57 92.23 26.48
N ILE A 223 -51.81 92.68 27.73
CA ILE A 223 -51.05 92.22 28.90
C ILE A 223 -51.30 90.73 29.17
N ASN A 224 -52.53 90.25 29.02
CA ASN A 224 -52.87 88.84 29.19
C ASN A 224 -52.25 87.98 28.08
N ASP A 225 -52.29 88.43 26.82
CA ASP A 225 -51.64 87.75 25.70
C ASP A 225 -50.12 87.68 25.88
N CYS A 226 -49.50 88.78 26.32
CA CYS A 226 -48.07 88.81 26.66
C CYS A 226 -47.72 87.82 27.79
N LYS A 227 -48.60 87.64 28.79
CA LYS A 227 -48.41 86.62 29.82
C LYS A 227 -48.54 85.21 29.24
N CYS A 228 -49.56 84.94 28.44
CA CYS A 228 -49.78 83.63 27.82
C CYS A 228 -48.59 83.22 26.93
N VAL A 229 -48.10 84.12 26.08
CA VAL A 229 -46.94 83.86 25.22
C VAL A 229 -45.69 83.57 26.05
N LYS A 230 -45.48 84.33 27.14
CA LYS A 230 -44.36 84.11 28.05
C LYS A 230 -44.43 82.74 28.74
N ASP A 231 -45.59 82.33 29.22
CA ASP A 231 -45.79 81.03 29.86
C ASP A 231 -45.54 79.88 28.86
N ARG A 232 -46.01 80.01 27.61
CA ARG A 232 -45.71 79.03 26.54
C ARG A 232 -44.22 78.98 26.24
N MET A 233 -43.52 80.11 26.25
CA MET A 233 -42.08 80.15 26.03
C MET A 233 -41.32 79.39 27.13
N TYR A 234 -41.68 79.59 28.39
CA TYR A 234 -41.09 78.83 29.50
C TYR A 234 -41.39 77.32 29.43
N GLN A 235 -42.59 76.95 28.99
CA GLN A 235 -42.92 75.54 28.76
C GLN A 235 -42.04 74.94 27.66
N TYR A 236 -41.86 75.64 26.52
CA TYR A 236 -40.99 75.17 25.44
C TYR A 236 -39.53 75.05 25.86
N GLU A 237 -39.02 75.96 26.69
CA GLU A 237 -37.67 75.85 27.24
C GLU A 237 -37.51 74.62 28.14
N THR A 238 -38.54 74.32 28.93
CA THR A 238 -38.58 73.13 29.80
C THR A 238 -38.62 71.85 28.97
N ASP A 239 -39.55 71.74 28.01
CA ASP A 239 -39.68 70.59 27.12
C ASP A 239 -38.40 70.36 26.29
N ARG A 240 -37.75 71.44 25.84
CA ARG A 240 -36.46 71.36 25.12
C ARG A 240 -35.35 70.82 26.03
N ALA A 241 -35.30 71.24 27.29
CA ALA A 241 -34.31 70.75 28.25
C ALA A 241 -34.51 69.26 28.55
N GLU A 242 -35.76 68.82 28.73
CA GLU A 242 -36.11 67.41 28.92
C GLU A 242 -35.76 66.57 27.69
N MET A 243 -36.07 67.05 26.49
CA MET A 243 -35.71 66.37 25.24
C MET A 243 -34.19 66.23 25.09
N GLN A 244 -33.42 67.28 25.39
CA GLN A 244 -31.96 67.18 25.38
C GLN A 244 -31.44 66.18 26.43
N ALA A 245 -32.06 66.10 27.61
CA ALA A 245 -31.70 65.11 28.61
C ALA A 245 -32.00 63.68 28.12
N CYS A 246 -33.12 63.48 27.43
CA CYS A 246 -33.48 62.20 26.82
C CYS A 246 -32.48 61.78 25.72
N VAL A 247 -32.11 62.71 24.82
CA VAL A 247 -31.11 62.47 23.77
C VAL A 247 -29.76 62.09 24.37
N ARG A 248 -29.30 62.80 25.42
CA ARG A 248 -28.05 62.45 26.12
C ARG A 248 -28.10 61.05 26.75
N ARG A 249 -29.24 60.66 27.33
CA ARG A 249 -29.43 59.32 27.89
C ARG A 249 -29.36 58.24 26.81
N LEU A 250 -30.08 58.43 25.70
CA LEU A 250 -30.07 57.48 24.57
C LEU A 250 -28.67 57.37 23.93
N GLN A 251 -27.94 58.47 23.81
CA GLN A 251 -26.55 58.45 23.34
C GLN A 251 -25.66 57.63 24.28
N GLN A 252 -25.81 57.79 25.59
CA GLN A 252 -25.06 57.01 26.57
C GLN A 252 -25.40 55.51 26.46
N GLU A 253 -26.68 55.15 26.42
CA GLU A 253 -27.13 53.76 26.25
C GLU A 253 -26.61 53.13 24.95
N LEU A 254 -26.59 53.89 23.85
CA LEU A 254 -26.01 53.44 22.58
C LEU A 254 -24.50 53.17 22.70
N THR A 255 -23.76 54.03 23.40
CA THR A 255 -22.32 53.80 23.60
C THR A 255 -22.05 52.59 24.50
N ASP A 256 -22.87 52.39 25.54
CA ASP A 256 -22.71 51.27 26.47
C ASP A 256 -23.11 49.94 25.83
N THR A 257 -24.16 49.93 25.02
CA THR A 257 -24.52 48.75 24.21
C THR A 257 -23.45 48.44 23.17
N ARG A 258 -22.88 49.44 22.49
CA ARG A 258 -21.76 49.23 21.54
C ARG A 258 -20.53 48.63 22.22
N LYS A 259 -20.17 49.09 23.43
CA LYS A 259 -19.08 48.49 24.22
C LYS A 259 -19.38 47.04 24.61
N LYS A 260 -20.62 46.74 25.02
CA LYS A 260 -21.05 45.37 25.35
C LYS A 260 -20.97 44.44 24.14
N VAL A 261 -21.40 44.90 22.97
CA VAL A 261 -21.30 44.14 21.71
C VAL A 261 -19.84 43.86 21.38
N PHE A 262 -18.97 44.87 21.42
CA PHE A 262 -17.53 44.68 21.19
C PHE A 262 -16.89 43.66 22.14
N MET A 263 -17.23 43.71 23.44
CA MET A 263 -16.74 42.75 24.44
C MET A 263 -17.24 41.33 24.20
N LEU A 264 -18.49 41.18 23.74
CA LEU A 264 -19.07 39.89 23.39
C LEU A 264 -18.45 39.32 22.11
N GLU A 265 -18.20 40.15 21.11
CA GLU A 265 -17.50 39.77 19.88
C GLU A 265 -16.09 39.27 20.18
N ALA A 266 -15.31 40.02 20.97
CA ALA A 266 -13.97 39.61 21.37
C ALA A 266 -13.98 38.29 22.20
N SER A 267 -14.97 38.14 23.09
CA SER A 267 -15.13 36.90 23.87
C SER A 267 -15.48 35.72 22.97
N LEU A 268 -16.38 35.92 22.00
CA LEU A 268 -16.76 34.92 21.03
C LEU A 268 -15.55 34.52 20.19
N GLU A 269 -14.79 35.47 19.66
CA GLU A 269 -13.60 35.24 18.85
C GLU A 269 -12.58 34.36 19.59
N VAL A 270 -12.31 34.67 20.86
CA VAL A 270 -11.43 33.87 21.72
C VAL A 270 -11.97 32.45 21.92
N THR A 271 -13.28 32.28 22.11
CA THR A 271 -13.87 30.94 22.25
C THR A 271 -13.83 30.16 20.93
N THR A 272 -14.13 30.77 19.79
CA THR A 272 -14.03 30.13 18.47
C THR A 272 -12.60 29.73 18.15
N ALA A 273 -11.62 30.60 18.41
CA ALA A 273 -10.20 30.28 18.21
C ALA A 273 -9.77 29.08 19.06
N ARG A 274 -10.14 29.04 20.34
CA ARG A 274 -9.85 27.88 21.21
C ARG A 274 -10.52 26.60 20.72
N HIS A 275 -11.79 26.68 20.30
CA HIS A 275 -12.49 25.53 19.75
C HIS A 275 -11.82 25.02 18.47
N GLN A 276 -11.39 25.93 17.60
CA GLN A 276 -10.70 25.60 16.36
C GLN A 276 -9.37 24.89 16.61
N THR A 277 -8.51 25.44 17.47
CA THR A 277 -7.24 24.79 17.83
C THR A 277 -7.45 23.41 18.47
N ASN A 278 -8.49 23.25 19.30
CA ASN A 278 -8.80 21.94 19.90
C ASN A 278 -9.24 20.91 18.84
N VAL A 279 -10.05 21.32 17.86
CA VAL A 279 -10.46 20.45 16.74
C VAL A 279 -9.26 20.11 15.86
N GLU A 280 -8.39 21.06 15.54
CA GLU A 280 -7.16 20.82 14.79
C GLU A 280 -6.24 19.83 15.50
N ASN A 281 -6.01 20.00 16.80
CA ASN A 281 -5.22 19.07 17.60
C ASN A 281 -5.78 17.65 17.60
N LYS A 282 -7.11 17.50 17.72
CA LYS A 282 -7.79 16.19 17.64
C LYS A 282 -7.68 15.58 16.25
N THR A 283 -7.78 16.39 15.20
CA THR A 283 -7.65 15.95 13.81
C THR A 283 -6.25 15.42 13.55
N GLN A 284 -5.21 16.17 13.94
CA GLN A 284 -3.82 15.73 13.85
C GLN A 284 -3.54 14.46 14.67
N ASP A 285 -4.18 14.30 15.83
CA ASP A 285 -4.05 13.07 16.63
C ASP A 285 -4.65 11.85 15.93
N LEU A 286 -5.82 12.01 15.31
CA LEU A 286 -6.46 10.96 14.52
C LEU A 286 -5.64 10.63 13.27
N GLU A 287 -5.06 11.61 12.60
CA GLU A 287 -4.17 11.40 11.45
C GLU A 287 -2.93 10.58 11.84
N ARG A 288 -2.29 10.91 12.97
CA ARG A 288 -1.15 10.14 13.49
C ARG A 288 -1.53 8.68 13.78
N LYS A 289 -2.70 8.45 14.40
CA LYS A 289 -3.23 7.09 14.66
C LYS A 289 -3.53 6.34 13.36
N LEU A 290 -4.08 7.02 12.36
CA LEU A 290 -4.38 6.44 11.06
C LEU A 290 -3.09 5.99 10.36
N HIS A 291 -2.04 6.82 10.40
CA HIS A 291 -0.73 6.46 9.86
C HIS A 291 -0.14 5.23 10.57
N GLN A 292 -0.23 5.17 11.90
CA GLN A 292 0.22 4.02 12.67
C GLN A 292 -0.53 2.73 12.30
N ILE A 293 -1.85 2.80 12.09
CA ILE A 293 -2.65 1.66 11.63
C ILE A 293 -2.26 1.25 10.21
N ALA A 294 -1.98 2.21 9.32
CA ALA A 294 -1.53 1.93 7.96
C ALA A 294 -0.21 1.15 7.95
N ASP A 295 0.76 1.55 8.79
CA ASP A 295 2.04 0.85 8.93
C ASP A 295 1.86 -0.57 9.48
N GLN A 296 0.99 -0.75 10.49
CA GLN A 296 0.65 -2.07 11.03
C GLN A 296 0.00 -2.97 9.96
N ASN A 297 -0.90 -2.42 9.14
CA ASN A 297 -1.51 -3.17 8.05
C ASN A 297 -0.49 -3.57 6.98
N ALA A 298 0.47 -2.71 6.66
CA ALA A 298 1.54 -3.04 5.71
C ALA A 298 2.39 -4.21 6.23
N ASP A 299 2.76 -4.22 7.51
CA ASP A 299 3.48 -5.33 8.14
C ASP A 299 2.66 -6.64 8.14
N LEU A 300 1.37 -6.57 8.48
CA LEU A 300 0.47 -7.73 8.41
C LEU A 300 0.32 -8.27 6.99
N ILE A 301 0.22 -7.40 5.98
CA ILE A 301 0.18 -7.80 4.57
C ILE A 301 1.50 -8.49 4.18
N ALA A 302 2.66 -7.96 4.57
CA ALA A 302 3.95 -8.58 4.29
C ALA A 302 4.06 -9.98 4.92
N LYS A 303 3.61 -10.13 6.17
CA LYS A 303 3.54 -11.43 6.86
C LYS A 303 2.60 -12.41 6.16
N LEU A 304 1.43 -11.95 5.70
CA LEU A 304 0.47 -12.77 4.97
C LEU A 304 1.03 -13.25 3.63
N VAL A 305 1.70 -12.37 2.88
CA VAL A 305 2.35 -12.73 1.60
C VAL A 305 3.46 -13.76 1.85
N SER A 306 4.29 -13.56 2.88
CA SER A 306 5.35 -14.51 3.25
C SER A 306 4.78 -15.88 3.63
N THR A 307 3.74 -15.94 4.47
CA THR A 307 3.09 -17.20 4.84
C THR A 307 2.39 -17.88 3.66
N THR A 308 1.75 -17.10 2.77
CA THR A 308 1.12 -17.64 1.57
C THR A 308 2.15 -18.25 0.63
N SER A 309 3.31 -17.60 0.46
CA SER A 309 4.44 -18.14 -0.31
C SER A 309 4.95 -19.46 0.29
N ALA A 310 5.18 -19.50 1.60
CA ALA A 310 5.58 -20.72 2.29
C ALA A 310 4.56 -21.87 2.09
N LEU A 311 3.25 -21.57 2.19
CA LEU A 311 2.20 -22.55 1.97
C LEU A 311 2.20 -23.08 0.53
N LEU A 312 2.43 -22.23 -0.47
CA LEU A 312 2.59 -22.66 -1.86
C LEU A 312 3.79 -23.60 -2.03
N HIS A 313 4.94 -23.28 -1.41
CA HIS A 313 6.12 -24.16 -1.44
C HIS A 313 5.84 -25.53 -0.79
N LEU A 314 5.25 -25.57 0.40
CA LEU A 314 4.86 -26.83 1.04
C LEU A 314 3.86 -27.62 0.20
N SER A 315 2.91 -26.94 -0.47
CA SER A 315 1.95 -27.61 -1.35
C SER A 315 2.64 -28.26 -2.55
N ALA A 316 3.63 -27.59 -3.15
CA ALA A 316 4.41 -28.12 -4.25
C ALA A 316 5.26 -29.32 -3.80
N GLU A 317 5.89 -29.24 -2.63
CA GLU A 317 6.64 -30.35 -2.03
C GLU A 317 5.75 -31.56 -1.74
N THR A 318 4.54 -31.33 -1.22
CA THR A 318 3.55 -32.38 -0.99
C THR A 318 3.14 -33.07 -2.31
N GLN A 319 2.99 -32.31 -3.40
CA GLN A 319 2.71 -32.88 -4.72
C GLN A 319 3.88 -33.72 -5.27
N LEU A 320 5.12 -33.29 -5.03
CA LEU A 320 6.31 -34.07 -5.41
C LEU A 320 6.37 -35.40 -4.64
N LEU A 321 6.18 -35.37 -3.32
CA LEU A 321 6.14 -36.57 -2.49
C LEU A 321 5.02 -37.53 -2.92
N LEU A 322 3.83 -37.01 -3.25
CA LEU A 322 2.74 -37.83 -3.80
C LEU A 322 3.12 -38.52 -5.11
N LYS A 323 3.83 -37.82 -6.00
CA LYS A 323 4.33 -38.37 -7.27
C LYS A 323 5.37 -39.47 -7.04
N GLU A 324 6.31 -39.26 -6.12
CA GLU A 324 7.31 -40.26 -5.74
C GLU A 324 6.67 -41.52 -5.13
N LEU A 325 5.66 -41.35 -4.28
CA LEU A 325 4.93 -42.45 -3.64
C LEU A 325 4.19 -43.29 -4.69
N LEU A 326 3.61 -42.66 -5.73
CA LEU A 326 3.01 -43.37 -6.86
C LEU A 326 4.04 -44.17 -7.66
N CYS A 327 5.23 -43.60 -7.91
CA CYS A 327 6.34 -44.32 -8.55
C CYS A 327 6.80 -45.51 -7.70
N MET A 328 6.97 -45.32 -6.39
CA MET A 328 7.31 -46.38 -5.45
C MET A 328 6.28 -47.52 -5.46
N LYS A 329 4.99 -47.20 -5.49
CA LYS A 329 3.93 -48.22 -5.61
C LYS A 329 4.03 -49.02 -6.91
N GLY A 330 4.45 -48.38 -8.00
CA GLY A 330 4.75 -49.05 -9.27
C GLY A 330 5.94 -50.00 -9.15
N ILE A 331 7.01 -49.59 -8.46
CA ILE A 331 8.18 -50.44 -8.19
C ILE A 331 7.81 -51.61 -7.29
N GLN A 332 7.02 -51.38 -6.24
CA GLN A 332 6.55 -52.44 -5.34
C GLN A 332 5.84 -53.56 -6.09
N LYS A 333 4.90 -53.23 -6.98
CA LYS A 333 4.23 -54.24 -7.82
C LYS A 333 5.21 -55.03 -8.69
N LYS A 334 6.23 -54.37 -9.24
CA LYS A 334 7.29 -55.05 -10.02
C LYS A 334 8.13 -55.99 -9.16
N CYS A 335 8.45 -55.61 -7.93
CA CYS A 335 9.14 -56.48 -6.98
C CYS A 335 8.29 -57.70 -6.63
N GLU A 336 7.00 -57.52 -6.38
CA GLU A 336 6.05 -58.62 -6.12
C GLU A 336 6.05 -59.61 -7.30
N THR A 337 5.96 -59.14 -8.54
CA THR A 337 6.01 -60.01 -9.73
C THR A 337 7.34 -60.74 -9.88
N LEU A 338 8.47 -60.05 -9.66
CA LEU A 338 9.80 -60.66 -9.74
C LEU A 338 10.01 -61.72 -8.65
N GLU A 339 9.42 -61.51 -7.46
CA GLU A 339 9.51 -62.47 -6.37
C GLU A 339 8.66 -63.74 -6.64
N GLU A 340 7.52 -63.60 -7.30
CA GLU A 340 6.76 -64.73 -7.82
C GLU A 340 7.52 -65.51 -8.90
N GLU A 341 8.16 -64.82 -9.86
CA GLU A 341 9.01 -65.44 -10.88
C GLU A 341 10.22 -66.15 -10.26
N LYS A 342 10.87 -65.53 -9.28
CA LYS A 342 11.96 -66.15 -8.52
C LYS A 342 11.54 -67.46 -7.86
N LYS A 343 10.39 -67.49 -7.19
CA LYS A 343 9.86 -68.72 -6.55
C LYS A 343 9.63 -69.84 -7.57
N LYS A 344 9.08 -69.51 -8.75
CA LYS A 344 8.90 -70.48 -9.85
C LYS A 344 10.23 -71.05 -10.33
N LEU A 345 11.22 -70.18 -10.54
CA LEU A 345 12.57 -70.60 -10.94
C LEU A 345 13.25 -71.46 -9.86
N GLU A 346 13.10 -71.12 -8.58
CA GLU A 346 13.60 -71.94 -7.47
C GLU A 346 12.95 -73.33 -7.47
N GLU A 347 11.65 -73.42 -7.69
CA GLU A 347 10.93 -74.69 -7.83
C GLU A 347 11.43 -75.50 -9.04
N GLU A 348 11.65 -74.86 -10.19
CA GLU A 348 12.25 -75.48 -11.37
C GLU A 348 13.66 -76.01 -11.09
N VAL A 349 14.51 -75.24 -10.39
CA VAL A 349 15.86 -75.68 -9.99
C VAL A 349 15.80 -76.91 -9.08
N VAL A 350 14.88 -76.94 -8.10
CA VAL A 350 14.68 -78.11 -7.25
C VAL A 350 14.21 -79.31 -8.07
N ASN A 351 13.29 -79.12 -9.00
CA ASN A 351 12.81 -80.17 -9.90
C ASN A 351 13.92 -80.71 -10.82
N LEU A 352 14.72 -79.83 -11.42
CA LEU A 352 15.88 -80.21 -12.23
C LEU A 352 16.94 -80.94 -11.40
N LYS A 353 17.20 -80.51 -10.18
CA LYS A 353 18.13 -81.19 -9.26
C LYS A 353 17.65 -82.60 -8.93
N ARG A 354 16.36 -82.80 -8.65
CA ARG A 354 15.75 -84.13 -8.47
C ARG A 354 15.91 -84.98 -9.73
N HIS A 355 15.66 -84.41 -10.92
CA HIS A 355 15.85 -85.13 -12.18
C HIS A 355 17.30 -85.58 -12.39
N LEU A 356 18.27 -84.71 -12.09
CA LEU A 356 19.69 -85.07 -12.17
C LEU A 356 20.07 -86.17 -11.16
N GLU A 357 19.54 -86.12 -9.94
CA GLU A 357 19.76 -87.16 -8.92
C GLU A 357 19.19 -88.53 -9.35
N VAL A 358 17.97 -88.56 -9.91
CA VAL A 358 17.40 -89.79 -10.48
C VAL A 358 18.25 -90.32 -11.64
N ASN A 359 18.75 -89.44 -12.52
CA ASN A 359 19.64 -89.85 -13.62
C ASN A 359 20.97 -90.44 -13.09
N THR A 360 21.51 -89.94 -11.98
CA THR A 360 22.70 -90.55 -11.34
C THR A 360 22.42 -91.96 -10.79
N VAL A 361 21.20 -92.25 -10.35
CA VAL A 361 20.79 -93.61 -9.95
C VAL A 361 20.66 -94.52 -11.18
N GLU A 362 20.15 -94.02 -12.30
CA GLU A 362 20.09 -94.78 -13.57
C GLU A 362 21.48 -95.07 -14.18
N ARG A 363 22.52 -94.29 -13.86
CA ARG A 363 23.91 -94.62 -14.22
C ARG A 363 24.46 -95.84 -13.45
N SER A 364 23.93 -96.16 -12.27
CA SER A 364 24.39 -97.30 -11.45
C SER A 364 24.19 -98.67 -12.13
N PRO A 365 23.01 -99.00 -12.71
CA PRO A 365 22.85 -100.21 -13.52
C PRO A 365 23.80 -100.25 -14.72
N VAL A 366 24.00 -99.13 -15.42
CA VAL A 366 24.90 -99.05 -16.59
C VAL A 366 26.35 -99.32 -16.20
N GLU A 367 26.81 -98.76 -15.08
CA GLU A 367 28.14 -98.99 -14.53
C GLU A 367 28.30 -100.42 -13.98
N GLN A 368 27.23 -101.02 -13.47
CA GLN A 368 27.20 -102.44 -13.08
C GLN A 368 27.33 -103.36 -14.31
N TYR A 369 26.54 -103.14 -15.36
CA TYR A 369 26.66 -103.89 -16.61
C TYR A 369 28.07 -103.78 -17.21
N LYS A 370 28.66 -102.58 -17.19
CA LYS A 370 30.03 -102.35 -17.65
C LYS A 370 31.03 -103.19 -16.84
N ARG A 371 30.97 -103.17 -15.50
CA ARG A 371 31.83 -103.99 -14.64
C ARG A 371 31.68 -105.49 -14.92
N GLU A 372 30.44 -105.98 -15.07
CA GLU A 372 30.20 -107.40 -15.35
C GLU A 372 30.75 -107.85 -16.71
N THR A 373 30.68 -107.01 -17.74
CA THR A 373 31.29 -107.32 -19.05
C THR A 373 32.81 -107.35 -19.01
N GLU A 374 33.42 -106.42 -18.27
CA GLU A 374 34.88 -106.34 -18.12
C GLU A 374 35.42 -107.52 -17.31
N GLU A 375 34.72 -107.93 -16.24
CA GLU A 375 35.07 -109.09 -15.43
C GLU A 375 34.94 -110.41 -16.22
N ARG A 376 33.96 -110.50 -17.13
CA ARG A 376 33.80 -111.63 -18.05
C ARG A 376 34.97 -111.71 -19.03
N ALA A 377 35.38 -110.57 -19.61
CA ALA A 377 36.56 -110.51 -20.47
C ALA A 377 37.85 -110.89 -19.72
N ARG A 378 38.01 -110.50 -18.45
CA ARG A 378 39.15 -110.93 -17.61
C ARG A 378 39.18 -112.44 -17.40
N ARG A 379 38.03 -113.07 -17.16
CA ARG A 379 37.93 -114.53 -17.01
C ARG A 379 38.33 -115.27 -18.28
N ASP A 380 37.85 -114.81 -19.44
CA ASP A 380 38.20 -115.43 -20.74
C ASP A 380 39.71 -115.33 -21.02
N VAL A 381 40.34 -114.20 -20.69
CA VAL A 381 41.80 -114.03 -20.82
C VAL A 381 42.56 -114.97 -19.87
N ALA A 382 42.10 -115.09 -18.62
CA ALA A 382 42.73 -115.98 -17.64
C ALA A 382 42.60 -117.46 -18.03
N GLU A 383 41.46 -117.86 -18.62
CA GLU A 383 41.24 -119.22 -19.12
C GLU A 383 42.14 -119.52 -20.32
N LYS A 384 42.23 -118.61 -21.30
CA LYS A 384 43.19 -118.75 -22.41
C LYS A 384 44.65 -118.81 -21.94
N TRP A 385 45.01 -118.07 -20.89
CA TRP A 385 46.35 -118.13 -20.32
C TRP A 385 46.64 -119.50 -19.68
N LYS A 386 45.63 -120.12 -19.07
CA LYS A 386 45.72 -121.47 -18.50
C LYS A 386 45.89 -122.53 -19.58
N GLU A 387 45.14 -122.44 -20.68
CA GLU A 387 45.31 -123.31 -21.86
C GLU A 387 46.71 -123.17 -22.46
N LEU A 388 47.19 -121.93 -22.68
CA LEU A 388 48.54 -121.68 -23.16
C LEU A 388 49.61 -122.26 -22.22
N SER A 389 49.43 -122.13 -20.90
CA SER A 389 50.35 -122.74 -19.93
C SER A 389 50.40 -124.26 -20.05
N GLN A 390 49.25 -124.92 -20.27
CA GLN A 390 49.20 -126.37 -20.50
C GLN A 390 49.91 -126.77 -21.79
N VAL A 391 49.72 -126.04 -22.89
CA VAL A 391 50.39 -126.29 -24.17
C VAL A 391 51.90 -126.11 -24.06
N VAL A 392 52.36 -125.05 -23.38
CA VAL A 392 53.79 -124.81 -23.14
C VAL A 392 54.41 -125.96 -22.32
N GLN A 393 53.68 -126.48 -21.33
CA GLN A 393 54.15 -127.61 -20.53
C GLN A 393 54.22 -128.91 -21.33
N TYR A 394 53.21 -129.20 -22.15
CA TYR A 394 53.22 -130.34 -23.09
C TYR A 394 54.39 -130.27 -24.08
N ASN A 395 54.69 -129.08 -24.63
CA ASN A 395 55.83 -128.89 -25.54
C ASN A 395 57.18 -129.13 -24.84
N ARG A 396 57.34 -128.68 -23.59
CA ARG A 396 58.58 -128.97 -22.82
C ARG A 396 58.79 -130.46 -22.60
N GLU A 397 57.72 -131.20 -22.30
CA GLU A 397 57.79 -132.65 -22.03
C GLU A 397 58.06 -133.49 -23.29
N THR A 398 57.58 -133.03 -24.46
CA THR A 398 57.85 -133.68 -25.75
C THR A 398 59.27 -133.40 -26.23
N GLU A 399 59.75 -132.16 -26.06
CA GLU A 399 61.12 -131.78 -26.39
C GLU A 399 62.15 -132.51 -25.50
N ALA A 400 61.85 -132.73 -24.21
CA ALA A 400 62.67 -133.53 -23.31
C ALA A 400 62.78 -135.01 -23.74
N ARG A 401 61.67 -135.60 -24.20
CA ARG A 401 61.63 -136.97 -24.74
C ARG A 401 62.50 -137.10 -26.00
N ALA A 402 62.40 -136.16 -26.93
CA ALA A 402 63.23 -136.15 -28.14
C ALA A 402 64.74 -136.06 -27.82
N ARG A 403 65.12 -135.29 -26.79
CA ARG A 403 66.53 -135.24 -26.33
C ARG A 403 67.02 -136.56 -25.75
N GLN A 404 66.14 -137.31 -25.08
CA GLN A 404 66.47 -138.62 -24.50
C GLN A 404 66.67 -139.69 -25.58
N ASP A 405 65.85 -139.68 -26.64
CA ASP A 405 65.98 -140.60 -27.77
C ASP A 405 67.29 -140.37 -28.55
N VAL A 406 67.66 -139.10 -28.78
CA VAL A 406 68.95 -138.74 -29.40
C VAL A 406 70.14 -139.22 -28.55
N ALA A 407 70.05 -139.10 -27.22
CA ALA A 407 71.08 -139.61 -26.31
C ALA A 407 71.21 -141.14 -26.35
N GLY A 408 70.10 -141.86 -26.56
CA GLY A 408 70.09 -143.32 -26.73
C GLY A 408 70.84 -143.78 -27.98
N ILE A 409 70.55 -143.15 -29.13
CA ILE A 409 71.20 -143.48 -30.42
C ILE A 409 72.71 -143.23 -30.35
N LEU A 410 73.15 -142.15 -29.71
CA LEU A 410 74.59 -141.86 -29.52
C LEU A 410 75.30 -142.93 -28.69
N LYS A 411 74.60 -143.54 -27.72
CA LYS A 411 75.17 -144.61 -26.88
C LYS A 411 75.34 -145.91 -27.66
N GLU A 412 74.39 -146.26 -28.52
CA GLU A 412 74.48 -147.44 -29.40
C GLU A 412 75.61 -147.30 -30.44
N ILE A 413 75.73 -146.12 -31.06
CA ILE A 413 76.84 -145.83 -32.00
C ILE A 413 78.19 -145.95 -31.29
N SER A 414 78.31 -145.43 -30.07
CA SER A 414 79.53 -145.52 -29.28
C SER A 414 79.92 -146.96 -28.96
N GLN A 415 78.93 -147.82 -28.62
CA GLN A 415 79.16 -149.25 -28.38
C GLN A 415 79.56 -150.00 -29.66
N PHE A 416 78.97 -149.66 -30.81
CA PHE A 416 79.31 -150.26 -32.11
C PHE A 416 80.76 -149.95 -32.52
N VAL A 417 81.19 -148.69 -32.36
CA VAL A 417 82.58 -148.29 -32.66
C VAL A 417 83.57 -149.01 -31.74
N GLN A 418 83.25 -149.17 -30.45
CA GLN A 418 84.10 -149.92 -29.51
C GLN A 418 84.20 -151.41 -29.85
N THR A 419 83.12 -152.04 -30.32
CA THR A 419 83.16 -153.46 -30.74
C THR A 419 83.93 -153.66 -32.04
N GLN A 420 83.84 -152.70 -32.96
CA GLN A 420 84.61 -152.75 -34.21
C GLN A 420 86.12 -152.57 -33.98
N ALA A 421 86.52 -151.68 -33.06
CA ALA A 421 87.91 -151.53 -32.64
C ALA A 421 88.47 -152.83 -32.00
N ALA A 422 87.66 -153.52 -31.18
CA ALA A 422 88.06 -154.80 -30.57
C ALA A 422 88.17 -155.95 -31.58
N TYR A 423 87.40 -155.91 -32.68
CA TYR A 423 87.51 -156.88 -33.77
C TYR A 423 88.82 -156.71 -34.55
N GLU A 424 89.20 -155.48 -34.89
CA GLU A 424 90.44 -155.18 -35.60
C GLU A 424 91.68 -155.53 -34.77
N GLU A 425 91.67 -155.27 -33.46
CA GLU A 425 92.77 -155.63 -32.57
C GLU A 425 92.99 -157.16 -32.48
N ASN A 426 91.89 -157.93 -32.46
CA ASN A 426 91.94 -159.39 -32.44
C ASN A 426 92.42 -159.97 -33.77
N LEU A 427 92.03 -159.37 -34.90
CA LEU A 427 92.51 -159.77 -36.23
C LEU A 427 94.03 -159.57 -36.36
N LEU A 428 94.55 -158.45 -35.84
CA LEU A 428 95.97 -158.14 -35.81
C LEU A 428 96.76 -159.11 -34.91
N ARG A 429 96.17 -159.49 -33.77
CA ARG A 429 96.75 -160.46 -32.81
C ARG A 429 96.84 -161.86 -33.43
N ALA A 430 95.81 -162.29 -34.16
CA ALA A 430 95.79 -163.58 -34.86
C ALA A 430 96.84 -163.65 -35.98
N TYR A 431 96.98 -162.57 -36.77
CA TYR A 431 97.98 -162.48 -37.85
C TYR A 431 99.42 -162.57 -37.31
N LYS A 432 99.69 -161.93 -36.16
CA LYS A 432 100.98 -162.04 -35.46
C LYS A 432 101.28 -163.47 -34.99
N ASN A 433 100.28 -164.17 -34.44
CA ASN A 433 100.46 -165.52 -33.90
C ASN A 433 100.65 -166.59 -34.98
N ALA A 434 100.00 -166.43 -36.14
CA ALA A 434 100.20 -167.30 -37.31
C ALA A 434 101.61 -167.15 -37.89
N SER A 435 102.11 -165.91 -38.00
CA SER A 435 103.48 -165.62 -38.47
C SER A 435 104.56 -166.21 -37.55
N ILE A 436 104.37 -166.11 -36.23
CA ILE A 436 105.29 -166.71 -35.24
C ILE A 436 105.28 -168.25 -35.33
N SER A 437 104.11 -168.86 -35.51
CA SER A 437 104.00 -170.33 -35.66
C SER A 437 104.67 -170.83 -36.94
N GLN A 438 104.56 -170.07 -38.04
CA GLN A 438 105.19 -170.41 -39.32
C GLN A 438 106.72 -170.33 -39.24
N MET A 439 107.28 -169.34 -38.54
CA MET A 439 108.72 -169.27 -38.28
C MET A 439 109.22 -170.44 -37.42
N LYS A 440 108.44 -170.84 -36.40
CA LYS A 440 108.78 -171.97 -35.52
C LYS A 440 108.90 -173.30 -36.27
N HIS A 441 108.02 -173.56 -37.23
CA HIS A 441 108.12 -174.75 -38.09
C HIS A 441 109.33 -174.70 -39.03
N LYS A 442 109.72 -173.51 -39.49
CA LYS A 442 110.88 -173.32 -40.37
C LYS A 442 112.20 -173.56 -39.64
N ILE A 443 112.28 -173.17 -38.37
CA ILE A 443 113.40 -173.50 -37.47
C ILE A 443 113.51 -175.02 -37.29
N LYS A 444 112.39 -175.71 -37.02
CA LYS A 444 112.36 -177.17 -36.82
C LYS A 444 112.74 -177.99 -38.07
N TYR A 445 112.40 -177.48 -39.26
CA TYR A 445 112.78 -178.12 -40.53
C TYR A 445 114.28 -177.97 -40.83
N LEU A 446 114.87 -176.83 -40.50
CA LEU A 446 116.31 -176.62 -40.70
C LEU A 446 117.15 -177.44 -39.70
N GLU A 447 116.68 -177.60 -38.45
CA GLU A 447 117.31 -178.46 -37.46
C GLU A 447 117.31 -179.95 -37.85
N SER A 448 116.36 -180.40 -38.67
CA SER A 448 116.25 -181.81 -39.08
C SER A 448 117.07 -182.16 -40.33
N VAL A 449 117.53 -181.18 -41.11
CA VAL A 449 118.29 -181.45 -42.34
C VAL A 449 119.80 -181.52 -42.10
N LEU A 450 120.34 -180.91 -41.05
CA LEU A 450 121.78 -180.96 -40.76
C LEU A 450 122.24 -182.21 -39.98
N LEU A 451 121.33 -183.15 -39.67
CA LEU A 451 121.67 -184.44 -39.04
C LEU A 451 122.00 -185.56 -40.03
N PHE A 452 122.14 -185.25 -41.34
CA PHE A 452 122.66 -186.20 -42.34
C PHE A 452 123.65 -185.55 -43.33
N SER A 453 124.70 -184.95 -42.78
CA SER A 453 126.06 -184.83 -43.33
C SER A 453 126.99 -184.44 -42.18
#